data_AF-A0A146MFS8-F1
#
_entry.id   AF-A0A146MFS8-F1
#
_cell.length_a   1.000
_cell.length_b   1.000
_cell.length_c   1.000
_cell.angle_alpha   90.00
_cell.angle_beta   90.00
_cell.angle_gamma   90.00
#
_symmetry.space_group_name_H-M   'P 1'
#
loop_
_entity.id
_entity.type
_entity.pdbx_description
1 polymer ?
#
loop_
_entity_poly.entity_id
_entity_poly.type
_entity_poly.pdbx_seq_one_letter_code
_entity_poly.pdbx_strand_id
1 'polypeptide(L)'
;QIQQIGQKPLRQSQLDTNDCFILETGDANVFIWIGKKCNKKEKDEAMGKAQGFLKSKNYPNWTHIERVVEDAEPSSFRQYFQGWQGVGELHPRTIRSAAARPTPLAHKSGGELPEFMPDNGSGKLEIYRVENFELVSVPSENYGKFFGGDSYVIKYQTTNGKWIIYYWQGN
;
A
#
# COMPACT_ATOMS: atom_id res chain seq x y z
N GLN A 1 29.45 10.68 14.78
CA GLN A 1 29.70 9.59 13.83
C GLN A 1 28.37 8.94 13.49
N ILE A 2 28.14 8.51 12.24
CA ILE A 2 26.89 7.82 11.84
C ILE A 2 27.12 6.31 12.03
N GLN A 3 26.19 5.64 12.71
CA GLN A 3 26.22 4.19 12.92
C GLN A 3 25.19 3.53 12.00
N GLN A 4 25.59 2.45 11.33
CA GLN A 4 24.68 1.64 10.54
C GLN A 4 23.88 0.72 11.48
N ILE A 5 22.54 0.84 11.43
CA ILE A 5 21.61 0.12 12.31
C ILE A 5 20.87 -1.05 11.62
N GLY A 6 20.90 -1.13 10.29
CA GLY A 6 20.21 -2.19 9.56
C GLY A 6 20.34 -2.09 8.04
N GLN A 7 19.85 -3.14 7.36
CA GLN A 7 19.65 -3.21 5.92
C GLN A 7 18.28 -3.87 5.64
N LYS A 8 17.84 -3.85 4.37
CA LYS A 8 16.60 -4.55 3.97
C LYS A 8 16.66 -6.02 4.40
N PRO A 9 15.56 -6.61 4.92
CA PRO A 9 14.26 -5.99 5.12
C PRO A 9 14.20 -5.06 6.35
N LEU A 10 13.73 -3.83 6.16
CA LEU A 10 13.60 -2.85 7.24
C LEU A 10 12.31 -3.08 8.03
N ARG A 11 12.36 -2.86 9.35
CA ARG A 11 11.20 -2.97 10.25
C ARG A 11 11.07 -1.69 11.07
N GLN A 12 9.83 -1.28 11.33
CA GLN A 12 9.52 -0.08 12.13
C GLN A 12 10.22 -0.10 13.50
N SER A 13 10.39 -1.29 14.10
CA SER A 13 11.09 -1.47 15.38
C SER A 13 12.58 -1.08 15.37
N GLN A 14 13.18 -0.81 14.20
CA GLN A 14 14.55 -0.31 14.08
C GLN A 14 14.64 1.21 14.28
N LEU A 15 13.50 1.91 14.30
CA LEU A 15 13.42 3.34 14.56
C LEU A 15 13.16 3.55 16.06
N ASP A 16 14.22 3.85 16.81
CA ASP A 16 14.10 4.23 18.22
C ASP A 16 13.60 5.68 18.36
N THR A 17 12.50 5.89 19.08
CA THR A 17 11.93 7.21 19.37
C THR A 17 12.92 8.19 20.02
N ASN A 18 13.98 7.69 20.65
CA ASN A 18 15.00 8.51 21.32
C ASN A 18 16.06 9.06 20.35
N ASP A 19 16.08 8.65 19.09
CA ASP A 19 17.14 8.96 18.13
C ASP A 19 16.63 9.59 16.82
N CYS A 20 17.58 10.03 15.99
CA CYS A 20 17.36 10.38 14.58
C CYS A 20 18.01 9.35 13.66
N PHE A 21 17.32 8.97 12.59
CA PHE A 21 17.82 8.01 11.60
C PHE A 21 17.90 8.62 10.21
N ILE A 22 18.88 8.17 9.44
CA ILE A 22 19.01 8.47 8.02
C ILE A 22 18.63 7.20 7.27
N LEU A 23 17.65 7.30 6.37
CA LEU A 23 17.25 6.23 5.47
C LEU A 23 17.73 6.57 4.06
N GLU A 24 18.71 5.81 3.58
CA GLU A 24 19.24 5.88 2.22
C GLU A 24 18.34 5.06 1.28
N THR A 25 17.72 5.70 0.28
CA THR A 25 16.81 5.03 -0.66
C THR A 25 17.29 5.18 -2.09
N GLY A 26 18.37 4.47 -2.42
CA GLY A 26 18.95 4.46 -3.77
C GLY A 26 19.33 5.85 -4.26
N ASP A 27 19.18 6.09 -5.56
CA ASP A 27 19.75 7.27 -6.23
C ASP A 27 18.89 8.55 -6.11
N ALA A 28 17.65 8.43 -5.63
CA ALA A 28 16.69 9.53 -5.71
C ALA A 28 16.54 10.31 -4.39
N ASN A 29 16.32 9.60 -3.27
CA ASN A 29 15.90 10.25 -2.02
C ASN A 29 16.68 9.72 -0.82
N VAL A 30 16.94 10.62 0.12
CA VAL A 30 17.38 10.30 1.47
C VAL A 30 16.39 10.89 2.45
N PHE A 31 15.95 10.09 3.42
CA PHE A 31 15.05 10.55 4.48
C PHE A 31 15.80 10.73 5.79
N ILE A 32 15.40 11.73 6.56
CA ILE A 32 15.82 11.91 7.95
C ILE A 32 14.59 11.70 8.81
N TRP A 33 14.52 10.59 9.52
CA TRP A 33 13.46 10.33 10.49
C TRP A 33 13.86 10.90 11.85
N ILE A 34 12.95 11.66 12.46
CA ILE A 34 13.15 12.35 13.74
C ILE A 34 12.24 11.70 14.78
N GLY A 35 12.85 11.01 15.75
CA GLY A 35 12.15 10.46 16.89
C GLY A 35 11.55 11.55 17.80
N LYS A 36 10.43 11.24 18.41
CA LYS A 36 9.66 12.14 19.29
C LYS A 36 10.41 12.49 20.57
N LYS A 37 11.23 11.57 21.08
CA LYS A 37 12.06 11.74 22.28
C LYS A 37 13.51 12.10 21.96
N CYS A 38 13.84 12.31 20.69
CA CYS A 38 15.15 12.74 20.23
C CYS A 38 15.63 14.00 20.95
N ASN A 39 16.92 14.02 21.31
CA ASN A 39 17.54 15.19 21.92
C ASN A 39 17.58 16.37 20.95
N LYS A 40 17.41 17.59 21.45
CA LYS A 40 17.42 18.82 20.62
C LYS A 40 18.71 18.94 19.79
N LYS A 41 19.84 18.59 20.39
CA LYS A 41 21.15 18.58 19.71
C LYS A 41 21.18 17.64 18.51
N GLU A 42 20.60 16.46 18.63
CA GLU A 42 20.57 15.48 17.53
C GLU A 42 19.68 15.95 16.40
N LYS A 43 18.52 16.54 16.73
CA LYS A 43 17.61 17.14 15.76
C LYS A 43 18.28 18.28 14.97
N ASP A 44 19.02 19.15 15.65
CA ASP A 44 19.74 20.27 15.02
C ASP A 44 20.92 19.76 14.16
N GLU A 45 21.61 18.71 14.59
CA GLU A 45 22.74 18.11 13.85
C GLU A 45 22.31 17.18 12.71
N ALA A 46 21.07 16.66 12.71
CA ALA A 46 20.63 15.61 11.79
C ALA A 46 20.75 16.02 10.31
N MET A 47 20.35 17.26 9.98
CA MET A 47 20.48 17.80 8.61
C MET A 47 21.95 17.89 8.18
N GLY A 48 22.83 18.38 9.04
CA GLY A 48 24.25 18.50 8.75
C GLY A 48 24.92 17.13 8.57
N LYS A 49 24.54 16.15 9.40
CA LYS A 49 25.01 14.75 9.27
C LYS A 49 24.53 14.11 7.98
N ALA A 50 23.28 14.33 7.56
CA ALA A 50 22.75 13.81 6.30
C ALA A 50 23.45 14.43 5.08
N GLN A 51 23.69 15.74 5.07
CA GLN A 51 24.46 16.40 4.02
C GLN A 51 25.91 15.89 3.96
N GLY A 52 26.55 15.71 5.12
CA GLY A 52 27.89 15.11 5.20
C GLY A 52 27.93 13.67 4.70
N PHE A 53 26.87 12.90 4.96
CA PHE A 53 26.70 11.53 4.48
C PHE A 53 26.58 11.47 2.95
N LEU A 54 25.76 12.33 2.35
CA LEU A 54 25.64 12.41 0.90
C LEU A 54 27.00 12.71 0.24
N LYS A 55 27.75 13.67 0.79
CA LYS A 55 29.09 14.03 0.29
C LYS A 55 30.08 12.87 0.40
N SER A 56 30.11 12.17 1.53
CA SER A 56 31.06 11.07 1.75
C SER A 56 30.77 9.85 0.87
N LYS A 57 29.51 9.66 0.48
CA LYS A 57 29.06 8.60 -0.42
C LYS A 57 29.06 9.00 -1.90
N ASN A 58 29.50 10.21 -2.23
CA ASN A 58 29.55 10.74 -3.60
C ASN A 58 28.18 10.80 -4.30
N TYR A 59 27.12 11.14 -3.56
CA TYR A 59 25.81 11.41 -4.14
C TYR A 59 25.80 12.73 -4.92
N PRO A 60 24.99 12.84 -5.98
CA PRO A 60 24.78 14.09 -6.65
C PRO A 60 24.24 15.20 -5.72
N ASN A 61 24.62 16.44 -5.99
CA ASN A 61 24.16 17.58 -5.18
C ASN A 61 22.64 17.82 -5.27
N TRP A 62 21.97 17.24 -6.26
CA TRP A 62 20.52 17.30 -6.44
C TRP A 62 19.77 16.17 -5.71
N THR A 63 20.45 15.27 -5.01
CA THR A 63 19.79 14.25 -4.19
C THR A 63 18.91 14.91 -3.15
N HIS A 64 17.63 14.56 -3.15
CA HIS A 64 16.64 15.17 -2.28
C HIS A 64 16.77 14.63 -0.85
N ILE A 65 16.73 15.54 0.14
CA ILE A 65 16.67 15.18 1.56
C ILE A 65 15.30 15.56 2.11
N GLU A 66 14.54 14.57 2.57
CA GLU A 66 13.22 14.78 3.16
C GLU A 66 13.25 14.52 4.66
N ARG A 67 12.73 15.46 5.46
CA ARG A 67 12.61 15.29 6.91
C ARG A 67 11.25 14.67 7.25
N VAL A 68 11.29 13.58 7.98
CA VAL A 68 10.13 12.81 8.45
C VAL A 68 10.09 12.85 9.98
N VAL A 69 8.91 13.04 10.56
CA VAL A 69 8.73 13.08 12.03
C VAL A 69 7.97 11.84 12.46
N GLU A 70 8.34 11.26 13.60
CA GLU A 70 7.61 10.15 14.22
C GLU A 70 6.10 10.46 14.34
N ASP A 71 5.26 9.46 14.04
CA ASP A 71 3.80 9.54 13.97
C ASP A 71 3.24 10.35 12.77
N ALA A 72 4.10 11.00 11.98
CA ALA A 72 3.75 11.80 10.80
C ALA A 72 4.47 11.34 9.53
N GLU A 73 4.73 10.03 9.42
CA GLU A 73 5.46 9.47 8.28
C GLU A 73 4.61 9.41 7.01
N PRO A 74 5.07 9.94 5.86
CA PRO A 74 4.36 9.80 4.59
C PRO A 74 4.47 8.39 4.01
N SER A 75 3.55 8.00 3.14
CA SER A 75 3.59 6.71 2.43
C SER A 75 4.89 6.52 1.63
N SER A 76 5.47 7.62 1.13
CA SER A 76 6.77 7.63 0.44
C SER A 76 7.92 7.12 1.33
N PHE A 77 7.83 7.29 2.65
CA PHE A 77 8.77 6.75 3.64
C PHE A 77 8.37 5.34 4.10
N ARG A 78 7.09 5.15 4.44
CA ARG A 78 6.56 3.89 5.01
C ARG A 78 6.78 2.69 4.08
N GLN A 79 6.75 2.89 2.76
CA GLN A 79 6.94 1.82 1.76
C GLN A 79 8.26 1.06 1.88
N TYR A 80 9.28 1.63 2.52
CA TYR A 80 10.58 0.98 2.68
C TYR A 80 10.62 -0.03 3.83
N PHE A 81 9.58 -0.08 4.67
CA PHE A 81 9.51 -0.94 5.85
C PHE A 81 8.48 -2.06 5.67
N GLN A 82 8.82 -3.25 6.13
CA GLN A 82 7.91 -4.38 6.15
C GLN A 82 6.87 -4.23 7.26
N GLY A 83 5.60 -4.38 6.88
CA GLY A 83 4.49 -4.45 7.84
C GLY A 83 4.30 -3.15 8.64
N TRP A 84 4.64 -1.98 8.06
CA TRP A 84 4.51 -0.69 8.74
C TRP A 84 3.11 -0.46 9.30
N GLN A 85 3.03 -0.13 10.59
CA GLN A 85 1.78 0.17 11.29
C GLN A 85 1.65 1.66 11.54
N GLY A 86 0.73 2.30 10.81
CA GLY A 86 0.38 3.68 11.05
C GLY A 86 -0.38 3.81 12.37
N VAL A 87 -0.05 4.84 13.15
CA VAL A 87 -0.83 5.18 14.34
C VAL A 87 -2.23 5.61 13.88
N GLY A 88 -3.24 4.81 14.21
CA GLY A 88 -4.63 5.02 13.76
C GLY A 88 -4.98 4.37 12.41
N GLU A 89 -4.01 3.77 11.71
CA GLU A 89 -4.25 2.98 10.50
C GLU A 89 -4.26 1.49 10.87
N LEU A 90 -5.46 0.90 10.93
CA LEU A 90 -5.68 -0.52 11.22
C LEU A 90 -4.80 -1.42 10.31
N HIS A 91 -4.00 -2.31 10.91
CA HIS A 91 -3.05 -3.18 10.20
C HIS A 91 -3.70 -4.03 9.08
N PRO A 92 -3.01 -4.22 7.94
CA PRO A 92 -3.39 -5.04 6.77
C PRO A 92 -3.68 -6.56 6.93
N ARG A 93 -4.20 -7.06 8.06
CA ARG A 93 -4.81 -8.42 8.12
C ARG A 93 -6.35 -8.43 8.17
N THR A 94 -7.02 -7.32 8.47
CA THR A 94 -8.48 -7.34 8.72
C THR A 94 -9.34 -7.23 7.46
N ILE A 95 -8.76 -6.85 6.31
CA ILE A 95 -9.41 -6.99 4.99
C ILE A 95 -9.06 -8.35 4.35
N ARG A 96 -8.88 -9.39 5.16
CA ARG A 96 -9.11 -10.75 4.69
C ARG A 96 -10.47 -11.14 5.20
N SER A 97 -11.44 -11.20 4.30
CA SER A 97 -12.58 -12.12 4.37
C SER A 97 -13.39 -12.14 5.67
N ALA A 98 -14.64 -11.68 5.57
CA ALA A 98 -15.78 -12.16 6.36
C ALA A 98 -15.83 -11.77 7.84
N ALA A 99 -16.50 -10.65 8.14
CA ALA A 99 -17.44 -10.57 9.27
C ALA A 99 -18.41 -9.36 9.21
N ALA A 100 -18.49 -8.63 8.08
CA ALA A 100 -19.64 -7.76 7.87
C ALA A 100 -20.85 -8.67 7.63
N ARG A 101 -21.65 -8.87 8.69
CA ARG A 101 -23.02 -9.38 8.56
C ARG A 101 -23.70 -8.61 7.43
N PRO A 102 -24.35 -9.25 6.47
CA PRO A 102 -25.10 -8.52 5.46
C PRO A 102 -26.34 -7.94 6.15
N THR A 103 -26.26 -6.70 6.61
CA THR A 103 -27.46 -5.91 6.89
C THR A 103 -27.94 -5.33 5.56
N PRO A 104 -29.17 -5.64 5.10
CA PRO A 104 -29.71 -5.12 3.86
C PRO A 104 -30.20 -3.68 4.08
N LEU A 105 -29.29 -2.75 4.32
CA LEU A 105 -29.62 -1.34 4.56
C LEU A 105 -28.47 -0.46 4.08
N ALA A 106 -28.53 -0.05 2.81
CA ALA A 106 -27.99 1.25 2.34
C ALA A 106 -28.44 1.52 0.90
N HIS A 107 -29.75 1.52 0.65
CA HIS A 107 -30.27 2.53 -0.28
C HIS A 107 -30.27 3.83 0.53
N LYS A 108 -29.54 4.84 0.03
CA LYS A 108 -29.41 6.20 0.56
C LYS A 108 -28.30 6.31 1.62
N SER A 109 -27.32 7.15 1.32
CA SER A 109 -26.30 7.65 2.26
C SER A 109 -25.04 6.79 2.45
N GLY A 110 -24.38 6.40 1.36
CA GLY A 110 -22.96 6.07 1.37
C GLY A 110 -22.36 6.74 0.15
N GLY A 111 -21.54 7.77 0.35
CA GLY A 111 -20.99 8.56 -0.75
C GLY A 111 -20.41 7.68 -1.83
N GLU A 112 -20.67 8.03 -3.09
CA GLU A 112 -19.85 7.57 -4.20
C GLU A 112 -18.40 7.86 -3.81
N LEU A 113 -17.58 6.82 -3.69
CA LEU A 113 -16.16 6.96 -3.99
C LEU A 113 -16.08 6.72 -5.50
N PRO A 114 -16.15 7.78 -6.33
CA PRO A 114 -16.29 7.62 -7.78
C PRO A 114 -15.03 6.98 -8.40
N GLU A 115 -13.92 6.92 -7.64
CA GLU A 115 -12.63 6.46 -8.14
C GLU A 115 -12.43 4.93 -8.09
N PHE A 116 -13.19 4.18 -7.27
CA PHE A 116 -12.93 2.74 -7.10
C PHE A 116 -14.06 1.82 -7.58
N MET A 117 -15.33 2.25 -7.48
CA MET A 117 -16.46 1.44 -7.95
C MET A 117 -17.15 2.11 -9.15
N PRO A 118 -17.16 1.46 -10.33
CA PRO A 118 -17.70 2.05 -11.54
C PRO A 118 -19.23 2.23 -11.53
N ASP A 119 -19.93 1.48 -10.66
CA ASP A 119 -21.35 1.62 -10.33
C ASP A 119 -21.71 0.78 -9.07
N ASN A 120 -23.01 0.54 -8.83
CA ASN A 120 -23.54 -0.23 -7.71
C ASN A 120 -23.45 -1.77 -7.88
N GLY A 121 -22.80 -2.28 -8.93
CA GLY A 121 -22.68 -3.71 -9.18
C GLY A 121 -23.93 -4.40 -9.73
N SER A 122 -25.01 -3.67 -10.03
CA SER A 122 -26.27 -4.25 -10.53
C SER A 122 -26.35 -4.35 -12.05
N GLY A 123 -25.22 -4.22 -12.74
CA GLY A 123 -25.09 -4.36 -14.18
C GLY A 123 -25.23 -5.82 -14.68
N LYS A 124 -25.03 -6.02 -15.99
CA LYS A 124 -25.11 -7.37 -16.59
C LYS A 124 -23.78 -8.11 -16.43
N LEU A 125 -23.83 -9.39 -16.08
CA LEU A 125 -22.65 -10.18 -15.74
C LEU A 125 -22.60 -11.49 -16.53
N GLU A 126 -21.48 -11.72 -17.23
CA GLU A 126 -21.13 -12.97 -17.90
C GLU A 126 -19.80 -13.45 -17.32
N ILE A 127 -19.76 -14.66 -16.74
CA ILE A 127 -18.53 -15.24 -16.17
C ILE A 127 -18.11 -16.45 -17.00
N TYR A 128 -16.83 -16.52 -17.31
CA TYR A 128 -16.20 -17.63 -18.03
C TYR A 128 -15.07 -18.20 -17.19
N ARG A 129 -14.96 -19.52 -17.14
CA ARG A 129 -13.79 -20.24 -16.65
C ARG A 129 -12.87 -20.57 -17.82
N VAL A 130 -11.57 -20.43 -17.64
CA VAL A 130 -10.58 -20.82 -18.64
C VAL A 130 -10.27 -22.31 -18.47
N GLU A 131 -10.58 -23.10 -19.47
CA GLU A 131 -10.27 -24.54 -19.54
C GLU A 131 -9.55 -24.84 -20.85
N ASN A 132 -8.37 -25.44 -20.80
CA ASN A 132 -7.60 -25.81 -22.01
C ASN A 132 -7.45 -24.66 -23.04
N PHE A 133 -7.18 -23.44 -22.57
CA PHE A 133 -7.09 -22.21 -23.38
C PHE A 133 -8.40 -21.74 -24.03
N GLU A 134 -9.54 -22.30 -23.64
CA GLU A 134 -10.87 -21.88 -24.10
C GLU A 134 -11.71 -21.30 -22.96
N LEU A 135 -12.66 -20.43 -23.32
CA LEU A 135 -13.59 -19.81 -22.38
C LEU A 135 -14.86 -20.66 -22.26
N VAL A 136 -15.05 -21.29 -21.11
CA VAL A 136 -16.23 -22.07 -20.77
C VAL A 136 -17.18 -21.22 -19.93
N SER A 137 -18.41 -21.03 -20.38
CA SER A 137 -19.42 -20.26 -19.64
C SER A 137 -19.71 -20.89 -18.28
N VAL A 138 -19.66 -20.09 -17.22
CA VAL A 138 -20.01 -20.53 -15.87
C VAL A 138 -21.53 -20.44 -15.72
N PRO A 139 -22.22 -21.51 -15.28
CA PRO A 139 -23.64 -21.43 -14.96
C PRO A 139 -23.93 -20.37 -13.88
N SER A 140 -25.05 -19.64 -14.01
CA SER A 140 -25.40 -18.54 -13.12
C SER A 140 -25.55 -18.96 -11.65
N GLU A 141 -25.93 -20.21 -11.38
CA GLU A 141 -25.96 -20.83 -10.05
C GLU A 141 -24.59 -20.91 -9.34
N ASN A 142 -23.51 -20.74 -10.10
CA ASN A 142 -22.13 -20.76 -9.64
C ASN A 142 -21.46 -19.38 -9.70
N TYR A 143 -22.20 -18.34 -10.07
CA TYR A 143 -21.67 -16.98 -10.00
C TYR A 143 -21.28 -16.63 -8.56
N GLY A 144 -20.10 -16.02 -8.41
CA GLY A 144 -19.51 -15.69 -7.11
C GLY A 144 -18.70 -16.82 -6.46
N LYS A 145 -18.65 -18.01 -7.05
CA LYS A 145 -17.78 -19.12 -6.62
C LYS A 145 -16.57 -19.20 -7.54
N PHE A 146 -15.37 -18.97 -7.01
CA PHE A 146 -14.11 -19.03 -7.74
C PHE A 146 -13.16 -20.03 -7.07
N PHE A 147 -12.53 -20.90 -7.86
CA PHE A 147 -11.62 -21.93 -7.37
C PHE A 147 -10.16 -21.55 -7.61
N GLY A 148 -9.32 -21.67 -6.57
CA GLY A 148 -7.90 -21.29 -6.61
C GLY A 148 -7.08 -21.95 -7.72
N GLY A 149 -7.43 -23.15 -8.17
CA GLY A 149 -6.70 -23.82 -9.26
C GLY A 149 -7.09 -23.34 -10.66
N ASP A 150 -8.10 -22.48 -10.79
CA ASP A 150 -8.69 -22.08 -12.07
C ASP A 150 -8.39 -20.60 -12.39
N SER A 151 -8.67 -20.20 -13.63
CA SER A 151 -8.68 -18.80 -14.05
C SER A 151 -10.03 -18.44 -14.63
N TYR A 152 -10.45 -17.19 -14.45
CA TYR A 152 -11.77 -16.72 -14.89
C TYR A 152 -11.67 -15.38 -15.60
N VAL A 153 -12.55 -15.20 -16.59
CA VAL A 153 -12.80 -13.93 -17.26
C VAL A 153 -14.23 -13.51 -16.96
N ILE A 154 -14.40 -12.28 -16.50
CA ILE A 154 -15.69 -11.73 -16.12
C ILE A 154 -15.94 -10.53 -17.01
N LYS A 155 -17.03 -10.58 -17.76
CA LYS A 155 -17.50 -9.48 -18.59
C LYS A 155 -18.69 -8.82 -17.90
N TYR A 156 -18.50 -7.57 -17.53
CA TYR A 156 -19.48 -6.77 -16.80
C TYR A 156 -19.93 -5.57 -17.64
N GLN A 157 -21.25 -5.41 -17.81
CA GLN A 157 -21.84 -4.19 -18.34
C GLN A 157 -22.37 -3.35 -17.18
N THR A 158 -21.72 -2.23 -16.92
CA THR A 158 -22.21 -1.25 -15.94
C THR A 158 -23.62 -0.74 -16.28
N THR A 159 -24.31 -0.21 -15.29
CA THR A 159 -25.63 0.45 -15.43
C THR A 159 -25.61 1.62 -16.42
N ASN A 160 -24.46 2.27 -16.62
CA ASN A 160 -24.27 3.34 -17.60
C ASN A 160 -23.92 2.83 -19.02
N GLY A 161 -23.89 1.51 -19.22
CA GLY A 161 -23.66 0.87 -20.51
C GLY A 161 -22.20 0.63 -20.89
N LYS A 162 -21.23 1.07 -20.07
CA LYS A 162 -19.81 0.76 -20.27
C LYS A 162 -19.49 -0.69 -19.95
N TRP A 163 -18.55 -1.27 -20.70
CA TRP A 163 -18.05 -2.62 -20.50
C TRP A 163 -16.76 -2.61 -19.68
N ILE A 164 -16.66 -3.56 -18.75
CA ILE A 164 -15.47 -3.82 -17.94
C ILE A 164 -15.18 -5.31 -18.03
N ILE A 165 -13.91 -5.64 -18.28
CA ILE A 165 -13.43 -7.02 -18.25
C ILE A 165 -12.54 -7.18 -17.03
N TYR A 166 -12.89 -8.11 -16.14
CA TYR A 166 -12.03 -8.54 -15.05
C TYR A 166 -11.39 -9.88 -15.40
N TYR A 167 -10.12 -10.04 -15.07
CA TYR A 167 -9.45 -11.33 -15.08
C TYR A 167 -9.16 -11.71 -13.62
N TRP A 168 -9.47 -12.94 -13.27
CA TRP A 168 -9.12 -13.52 -11.97
C TRP A 168 -8.23 -14.73 -12.22
N GLN A 169 -7.05 -14.71 -11.61
CA GLN A 169 -6.09 -15.79 -11.68
C GLN A 169 -5.96 -16.39 -10.29
N GLY A 170 -6.33 -17.66 -10.17
CA GLY A 170 -6.14 -18.41 -8.94
C GLY A 170 -4.66 -18.74 -8.67
N ASN A 171 -4.38 -19.14 -7.43
CA ASN A 171 -3.05 -19.53 -6.93
C ASN A 171 -2.83 -21.03 -6.99
#